data_AF-A0A2P8ANX9-F1
#
_entry.id   AF-A0A2P8ANX9-F1
#
_cell.length_a   1.000
_cell.length_b   1.000
_cell.length_c   1.000
_cell.angle_alpha   90.00
_cell.angle_beta   90.00
_cell.angle_gamma   90.00
#
_symmetry.space_group_name_H-M   'P 1'
#
loop_
_entity.id
_entity.type
_entity.pdbx_description
1 polymer ?
#
loop_
_entity_poly.entity_id
_entity_poly.type
_entity_poly.pdbx_seq_one_letter_code
_entity_poly.pdbx_strand_id
1 'polypeptide(L)' 'MWELRWNNPRLHPPERRKTWLACTAHRGSLGDFLDARGFLREVVPVPGSPTLEG' A
#
# COMPACT_ATOMS: atom_id res chain seq x y z
N MET A 1 1.10 -5.81 -10.60
CA MET A 1 0.39 -5.69 -9.29
C MET A 1 0.99 -4.52 -8.52
N TRP A 2 0.27 -3.89 -7.59
CA TRP A 2 0.67 -2.67 -6.87
C TRP A 2 0.68 -2.89 -5.35
N GLU A 3 1.61 -2.23 -4.66
CA GLU A 3 1.64 -2.06 -3.22
C GLU A 3 1.16 -0.66 -2.87
N LEU A 4 0.19 -0.56 -1.96
CA LEU A 4 -0.18 0.68 -1.29
C LEU A 4 0.41 0.64 0.11
N ARG A 5 1.46 1.42 0.34
CA ARG A 5 2.11 1.54 1.64
C ARG A 5 1.45 2.66 2.43
N TRP A 6 1.03 2.35 3.65
CA TRP A 6 0.25 3.27 4.47
C TRP A 6 0.65 3.23 5.94
N ASN A 7 0.31 4.30 6.66
CA ASN A 7 0.53 4.45 8.09
C ASN A 7 -0.65 5.21 8.73
N ASN A 8 -1.30 4.59 9.72
CA ASN A 8 -2.21 5.28 10.62
C ASN A 8 -1.43 5.74 11.86
N PRO A 9 -1.17 7.06 12.02
CA PRO A 9 -0.33 7.57 13.12
C PRO A 9 -0.98 7.38 14.49
N ARG A 10 -2.28 7.09 14.57
CA ARG A 10 -2.96 6.77 15.83
C ARG A 10 -2.60 5.38 16.36
N LEU A 11 -2.10 4.48 15.51
CA LEU A 11 -1.84 3.08 15.83
C LEU A 11 -0.37 2.67 15.62
N HIS A 12 0.39 3.44 14.84
CA HIS A 12 1.70 3.02 14.33
C HIS A 12 2.73 4.13 14.51
N PRO A 13 3.98 3.79 14.88
CA PRO A 13 5.10 4.75 14.82
C PRO A 13 5.29 5.32 13.41
N PRO A 14 5.85 6.53 13.25
CA PRO A 14 5.99 7.21 11.95
C PRO A 14 6.80 6.46 10.90
N GLU A 15 7.63 5.49 11.28
CA GLU A 15 8.49 4.69 10.41
C GLU A 15 7.79 3.43 9.90
N ARG A 16 6.77 2.94 10.64
CA ARG A 16 6.08 1.70 10.30
C ARG A 16 5.22 1.89 9.06
N ARG A 17 5.29 0.96 8.10
CA ARG A 17 4.41 0.91 6.94
C ARG A 17 3.67 -0.42 6.92
N LYS A 18 2.38 -0.39 6.64
CA LYS A 18 1.57 -1.57 6.27
C LYS A 18 1.42 -1.56 4.76
N THR A 19 1.28 -2.74 4.16
CA THR A 19 1.12 -2.90 2.72
C THR A 19 -0.24 -3.52 2.41
N TRP A 20 -0.99 -2.89 1.52
CA TRP A 20 -2.10 -3.53 0.82
C TRP A 20 -1.70 -3.81 -0.62
N LEU A 21 -2.00 -5.01 -1.12
CA LEU A 21 -1.80 -5.36 -2.51
C LEU A 21 -3.05 -4.99 -3.34
N ALA A 22 -2.85 -4.48 -4.55
CA ALA A 22 -3.92 -4.13 -5.46
C ALA A 22 -3.58 -4.51 -6.90
N CYS A 23 -4.59 -4.97 -7.65
CA CYS A 23 -4.52 -4.99 -9.11
C CYS A 23 -4.79 -3.58 -9.67
N THR A 24 -4.60 -3.39 -10.98
CA THR A 24 -4.82 -2.09 -11.63
C THR A 24 -6.23 -1.55 -11.41
N ALA A 25 -7.25 -2.42 -11.45
CA ALA A 25 -8.64 -2.03 -11.24
C ALA A 25 -8.93 -1.50 -9.82
N HIS A 26 -8.27 -2.05 -8.80
CA HIS A 26 -8.53 -1.69 -7.40
C HIS A 26 -7.53 -0.66 -6.82
N ARG A 27 -6.45 -0.34 -7.54
CA ARG A 27 -5.42 0.59 -7.08
C ARG A 27 -6.02 1.96 -6.72
N GLY A 28 -6.90 2.50 -7.58
CA GLY A 28 -7.46 3.84 -7.43
C GLY A 28 -8.31 3.96 -6.16
N SER A 29 -9.36 3.16 -6.05
CA SER A 29 -10.30 3.23 -4.92
C SER A 29 -9.66 2.97 -3.56
N LEU A 30 -8.68 2.05 -3.47
CA LEU A 30 -7.93 1.82 -2.23
C LEU A 30 -6.98 2.98 -1.91
N GLY A 31 -6.40 3.62 -2.93
CA GLY A 31 -5.58 4.82 -2.78
C GLY A 31 -6.39 5.97 -2.22
N ASP A 32 -7.52 6.28 -2.84
CA ASP A 32 -8.42 7.36 -2.43
C ASP A 32 -8.92 7.16 -0.98
N PHE A 33 -9.23 5.92 -0.61
CA PHE A 33 -9.63 5.58 0.76
C PHE A 33 -8.54 5.93 1.80
N LEU A 34 -7.28 5.64 1.49
CA LEU A 34 -6.14 5.90 2.37
C LEU A 34 -5.76 7.38 2.37
N ASP A 35 -5.83 8.04 1.23
CA ASP A 35 -5.50 9.46 1.06
C ASP A 35 -6.49 10.36 1.79
N ALA A 36 -7.79 10.09 1.67
CA ALA A 36 -8.85 10.82 2.39
C ALA A 36 -8.67 10.80 3.93
N ARG A 37 -7.90 9.84 4.47
CA ARG A 37 -7.58 9.73 5.90
C ARG A 37 -6.17 10.19 6.25
N GLY A 38 -5.40 10.67 5.27
CA GLY A 38 -3.99 11.03 5.42
C GLY A 38 -3.09 9.85 5.76
N PHE A 39 -3.49 8.62 5.42
CA PHE A 39 -2.76 7.39 5.74
C PHE A 39 -1.82 6.96 4.61
N LEU A 40 -2.11 7.33 3.37
CA LEU A 40 -1.34 6.91 2.21
C LEU A 40 0.08 7.50 2.28
N ARG A 41 1.08 6.67 1.96
CA ARG A 41 2.49 7.09 1.93
C ARG A 41 3.10 6.89 0.55
N GLU A 42 2.93 5.70 -0.03
CA GLU A 42 3.48 5.38 -1.34
C GLU A 42 2.55 4.41 -2.08
N VAL A 43 2.56 4.52 -3.42
CA VAL A 43 1.99 3.50 -4.30
C VAL A 43 3.07 3.06 -5.28
N VAL A 44 3.53 1.83 -5.16
CA VAL A 44 4.65 1.31 -5.96
C VAL A 44 4.26 0.00 -6.66
N PRO A 45 4.86 -0.34 -7.81
CA PRO A 45 4.71 -1.67 -8.37
C PRO A 45 5.21 -2.71 -7.37
N VAL A 46 4.51 -3.85 -7.29
CA VAL A 46 4.98 -5.00 -6.52
C VAL A 46 6.31 -5.47 -7.14
N PRO A 47 7.42 -5.46 -6.39
CA PRO A 47 8.65 -6.08 -6.87
C PRO A 47 8.40 -7.59 -7.06
N GLY A 48 9.12 -8.21 -8.01
CA GLY A 48 8.99 -9.65 -8.26
C GLY A 48 9.07 -10.42 -6.94
N SER A 49 8.09 -11.28 -6.67
CA SER A 49 8.09 -12.08 -5.45
C SER A 49 9.05 -13.25 -5.66
N PRO A 50 10.12 -13.40 -4.85
CA PRO A 50 11.03 -14.54 -4.97
C PRO A 50 10.36 -15.87 -4.61
N THR A 51 9.13 -15.85 -4.08
CA THR A 51 8.32 -17.06 -3.82
C THR A 51 7.34 -17.38 -4.95
N LEU A 52 7.19 -16.49 -5.94
CA LEU A 52 6.41 -16.76 -7.16
C LEU A 52 7.30 -17.16 -8.34
N GLU A 53 8.62 -17.03 -8.21
CA GLU A 53 9.59 -17.65 -9.10
C GLU A 53 9.82 -19.07 -8.57
N GLY A 54 9.34 -20.07 -9.32
CA GLY A 54 9.29 -21.48 -8.92
C GLY A 54 10.65 -22.13 -8.74
#